data_AF-A0A351Q8C6-F1
#
_entry.id   AF-A0A351Q8C6-F1
#
_cell.length_a   1.000
_cell.length_b   1.000
_cell.length_c   1.000
_cell.angle_alpha   90.00
_cell.angle_beta   90.00
_cell.angle_gamma   90.00
#
_symmetry.space_group_name_H-M   'P 1'
#
loop_
_entity.id
_entity.type
_entity.pdbx_description
1 polymer ?
#
loop_
_entity_poly.entity_id
_entity_poly.type
_entity_poly.pdbx_seq_one_letter_code
_entity_poly.pdbx_strand_id
1 'polypeptide(L)'
;MKLTELLVSIAIFLMASAVFASSLVNARGAIAKTEATSKKAVSMLETDAFLRKEIRNFDVPYWKNFSTEFEAIERTILLSCAEKGIEVVSVSSVYDARHSMEGIKIEWKLNSKNYASQEFIKQRIADETL
;
A
#
# COMPACT_ATOMS: atom_id res chain seq x y z
N MET A 1 4.27 63.48 -11.42
CA MET A 1 4.66 62.36 -10.54
C MET A 1 6.15 62.48 -10.27
N LYS A 2 6.57 62.49 -9.01
CA LYS A 2 7.98 62.72 -8.65
C LYS A 2 8.80 61.44 -8.91
N LEU A 3 10.05 61.59 -9.34
CA LEU A 3 10.97 60.45 -9.61
C LEU A 3 11.05 59.48 -8.42
N THR A 4 10.97 60.01 -7.20
CA THR A 4 10.96 59.24 -5.95
C THR A 4 9.72 58.37 -5.80
N GLU A 5 8.54 58.84 -6.18
CA GLU A 5 7.28 58.07 -6.14
C GLU A 5 7.33 56.90 -7.15
N LEU A 6 7.94 57.13 -8.32
CA LEU A 6 8.16 56.10 -9.33
C LEU A 6 9.10 54.99 -8.81
N LEU A 7 10.23 55.37 -8.21
CA LEU A 7 11.20 54.42 -7.65
C LEU A 7 10.62 53.58 -6.51
N VAL A 8 9.85 54.20 -5.62
CA VAL A 8 9.14 53.49 -4.54
C VAL A 8 8.12 52.50 -5.11
N SER A 9 7.37 52.91 -6.13
CA SER A 9 6.39 52.03 -6.80
C SER A 9 7.05 50.83 -7.47
N ILE A 10 8.19 51.02 -8.14
CA ILE A 10 8.98 49.94 -8.74
C ILE A 10 9.50 48.98 -7.66
N ALA A 11 10.03 49.52 -6.55
CA ALA A 11 10.53 48.70 -5.44
C ALA A 11 9.43 47.84 -4.82
N ILE A 12 8.24 48.42 -4.58
CA ILE A 12 7.07 47.69 -4.07
C ILE A 12 6.64 46.60 -5.05
N PHE A 13 6.62 46.90 -6.35
CA PHE A 13 6.24 45.95 -7.39
C PHE A 13 7.21 44.76 -7.46
N LEU A 14 8.51 45.01 -7.36
CA LEU A 14 9.54 43.97 -7.34
C LEU A 14 9.45 43.10 -6.08
N MET A 15 9.23 43.69 -4.91
CA MET A 15 9.02 42.96 -3.66
C MET A 15 7.77 42.08 -3.71
N ALA A 16 6.65 42.60 -4.19
CA ALA A 16 5.42 41.82 -4.36
C ALA A 16 5.64 40.65 -5.32
N SER A 17 6.29 40.90 -6.46
CA SER A 17 6.59 39.86 -7.46
C SER A 17 7.46 38.74 -6.88
N ALA A 18 8.48 39.07 -6.07
CA ALA A 18 9.33 38.08 -5.41
C ALA A 18 8.55 37.22 -4.40
N VAL A 19 7.67 37.82 -3.60
CA VAL A 19 6.82 37.11 -2.63
C VAL A 19 5.83 36.18 -3.34
N PHE A 20 5.20 36.64 -4.43
CA PHE A 20 4.31 35.82 -5.24
C PHE A 20 5.04 34.66 -5.90
N ALA A 21 6.23 34.89 -6.48
CA ALA A 21 7.03 33.84 -7.08
C ALA A 21 7.43 32.76 -6.05
N SER A 22 7.90 33.17 -4.86
CA SER A 22 8.25 32.24 -3.78
C SER A 22 7.04 31.42 -3.32
N SER A 23 5.88 32.07 -3.15
CA SER A 23 4.63 31.40 -2.76
C SER A 23 4.18 30.38 -3.80
N LEU A 24 4.28 30.70 -5.09
CA LEU A 24 3.93 29.80 -6.18
C LEU A 24 4.83 28.57 -6.24
N VAL A 25 6.15 28.76 -6.06
CA VAL A 25 7.12 27.64 -6.00
C VAL A 25 6.80 26.72 -4.82
N ASN A 26 6.53 27.28 -3.65
CA ASN A 26 6.16 26.51 -2.46
C ASN A 26 4.83 25.76 -2.66
N ALA A 27 3.82 26.40 -3.23
CA ALA A 27 2.53 25.77 -3.53
C ALA A 27 2.68 24.61 -4.51
N ARG A 28 3.42 24.79 -5.62
CA ARG A 28 3.69 23.73 -6.59
C ARG A 28 4.48 22.57 -5.97
N GLY A 29 5.50 22.87 -5.17
CA GLY A 29 6.28 21.87 -4.45
C GLY A 29 5.42 21.07 -3.46
N ALA A 30 4.49 21.73 -2.76
CA ALA A 30 3.54 21.07 -1.87
C ALA A 30 2.57 20.17 -2.64
N ILE A 31 2.00 20.64 -3.75
CA ILE A 31 1.09 19.85 -4.59
C ILE A 31 1.78 18.59 -5.11
N ALA A 32 3.00 18.71 -5.65
CA ALA A 32 3.76 17.56 -6.15
C ALA A 32 4.05 16.53 -5.03
N LYS A 33 4.39 17.00 -3.82
CA LYS A 33 4.58 16.12 -2.66
C LYS A 33 3.29 15.40 -2.26
N THR A 34 2.16 16.10 -2.26
CA THR A 34 0.85 15.52 -1.93
C THR A 34 0.42 14.50 -2.98
N GLU A 35 0.62 14.78 -4.27
CA GLU A 35 0.32 13.84 -5.36
C GLU A 35 1.17 12.56 -5.24
N ALA A 36 2.47 12.69 -5.02
CA ALA A 36 3.36 11.55 -4.81
C ALA A 36 2.95 10.72 -3.58
N THR A 37 2.54 11.38 -2.50
CA THR A 37 2.06 10.71 -1.29
C THR A 37 0.74 9.98 -1.53
N SER A 38 -0.18 10.60 -2.27
CA SER A 38 -1.46 9.99 -2.65
C SER A 38 -1.25 8.74 -3.50
N LYS A 39 -0.44 8.83 -4.57
CA LYS A 39 -0.08 7.67 -5.41
C LYS A 39 0.53 6.54 -4.59
N LYS A 40 1.42 6.87 -3.64
CA LYS A 40 2.01 5.88 -2.73
C LYS A 40 0.97 5.21 -1.83
N ALA A 41 0.02 5.98 -1.29
CA ALA A 41 -1.04 5.44 -0.46
C ALA A 41 -1.98 4.52 -1.26
N VAL A 42 -2.35 4.91 -2.48
CA VAL A 42 -3.16 4.08 -3.40
C VAL A 42 -2.43 2.78 -3.71
N SER A 43 -1.17 2.85 -4.15
CA SER A 43 -0.37 1.64 -4.43
C SER A 43 -0.26 0.72 -3.22
N MET A 44 -0.09 1.27 -2.02
CA MET A 44 -0.08 0.48 -0.79
C MET A 44 -1.40 -0.28 -0.56
N LEU A 45 -2.53 0.41 -0.73
CA LEU A 45 -3.86 -0.18 -0.55
C LEU A 45 -4.18 -1.21 -1.64
N GLU A 46 -3.78 -0.96 -2.88
CA GLU A 46 -3.93 -1.90 -3.99
C GLU A 46 -3.13 -3.17 -3.76
N THR A 47 -1.88 -3.06 -3.30
CA THR A 47 -1.06 -4.23 -2.94
C THR A 47 -1.66 -5.00 -1.77
N ASP A 48 -2.11 -4.32 -0.70
CA ASP A 48 -2.77 -4.98 0.43
C ASP A 48 -4.05 -5.73 0.01
N ALA A 49 -4.89 -5.06 -0.79
CA ALA A 49 -6.13 -5.66 -1.31
C ALA A 49 -5.85 -6.86 -2.22
N PHE A 50 -4.83 -6.77 -3.07
CA PHE A 50 -4.38 -7.87 -3.91
C PHE A 50 -3.93 -9.07 -3.08
N LEU A 51 -3.04 -8.86 -2.09
CA LEU A 51 -2.52 -9.94 -1.25
C LEU A 51 -3.62 -10.63 -0.44
N ARG A 52 -4.54 -9.86 0.16
CA ARG A 52 -5.69 -10.44 0.86
C ARG A 52 -6.58 -11.24 -0.09
N LYS A 53 -6.81 -10.75 -1.31
CA LYS A 53 -7.59 -11.48 -2.31
C LYS A 53 -6.92 -12.78 -2.71
N GLU A 54 -5.60 -12.78 -2.93
CA GLU A 54 -4.83 -13.99 -3.20
C GLU A 54 -4.97 -15.00 -2.06
N ILE A 55 -4.87 -14.57 -0.80
CA ILE A 55 -5.10 -15.46 0.35
C ILE A 55 -6.52 -16.07 0.33
N ARG A 56 -7.55 -15.28 0.00
CA ARG A 56 -8.94 -15.78 -0.10
C ARG A 56 -9.18 -16.75 -1.25
N ASN A 57 -8.31 -16.75 -2.27
CA ASN A 57 -8.42 -17.68 -3.38
C ASN A 57 -7.96 -19.09 -3.00
N PHE A 58 -7.22 -19.24 -1.89
CA PHE A 58 -6.91 -20.55 -1.35
C PHE A 58 -8.10 -21.07 -0.55
N ASP A 59 -8.54 -22.27 -0.90
CA ASP A 59 -9.56 -23.01 -0.19
C ASP A 59 -8.91 -24.29 0.33
N VAL A 60 -8.86 -24.42 1.66
CA VAL A 60 -8.31 -25.61 2.33
C VAL A 60 -9.48 -26.42 2.87
N PRO A 61 -9.74 -27.62 2.33
CA PRO A 61 -10.84 -28.43 2.81
C PRO A 61 -10.67 -28.82 4.29
N TYR A 62 -11.77 -28.86 5.06
CA TYR A 62 -11.71 -29.04 6.52
C TYR A 62 -11.02 -30.34 7.00
N TRP A 63 -10.98 -31.36 6.15
CA TRP A 63 -10.33 -32.65 6.46
C TRP A 63 -8.82 -32.65 6.20
N LYS A 64 -8.28 -31.62 5.55
CA LYS A 64 -6.86 -31.49 5.30
C LYS A 64 -6.17 -30.73 6.43
N ASN A 65 -4.94 -31.15 6.75
CA ASN A 65 -4.11 -30.43 7.72
C ASN A 65 -3.58 -29.14 7.08
N PHE A 66 -3.95 -28.00 7.67
CA PHE A 66 -3.51 -26.69 7.21
C PHE A 66 -2.00 -26.54 7.16
N SER A 67 -1.26 -27.07 8.14
CA SER A 67 0.21 -26.97 8.17
C SER A 67 0.86 -27.65 6.96
N THR A 68 0.28 -28.75 6.47
CA THR A 68 0.78 -29.48 5.30
C THR A 68 0.47 -28.74 4.00
N GLU A 69 -0.73 -28.16 3.89
CA GLU A 69 -1.12 -27.38 2.72
C GLU A 69 -0.45 -26.00 2.69
N PHE A 70 -0.08 -25.46 3.85
CA PHE A 70 0.55 -24.15 3.99
C PHE A 70 1.85 -24.05 3.20
N GLU A 71 2.70 -25.07 3.19
CA GLU A 71 3.96 -25.04 2.40
C GLU A 71 3.70 -24.89 0.89
N ALA A 72 2.64 -25.53 0.38
CA ALA A 72 2.25 -25.40 -1.02
C ALA A 72 1.67 -24.01 -1.30
N ILE A 73 0.80 -23.52 -0.42
CA ILE A 73 0.19 -22.19 -0.51
C ILE A 73 1.27 -21.10 -0.44
N GLU A 74 2.23 -21.22 0.48
CA GLU A 74 3.36 -20.31 0.63
C GLU A 74 4.12 -20.17 -0.69
N ARG A 75 4.46 -21.29 -1.34
CA ARG A 75 5.15 -21.27 -2.64
C ARG A 75 4.33 -20.55 -3.72
N THR A 76 3.03 -20.80 -3.78
CA THR A 76 2.15 -20.13 -4.74
C THR A 76 2.06 -18.63 -4.47
N ILE A 77 1.94 -18.22 -3.21
CA ILE A 77 1.93 -16.81 -2.81
C ILE A 77 3.24 -16.12 -3.19
N LEU A 78 4.38 -16.75 -2.88
CA LEU A 78 5.70 -16.20 -3.21
C LEU A 78 5.88 -16.04 -4.72
N LEU A 79 5.41 -17.00 -5.52
CA LEU A 79 5.44 -16.92 -6.98
C LEU A 79 4.56 -15.78 -7.50
N SER A 80 3.30 -15.70 -7.04
CA SER A 80 2.36 -14.63 -7.40
C SER A 80 2.90 -13.25 -7.05
N CYS A 81 3.53 -13.12 -5.87
CA CYS A 81 4.19 -11.88 -5.45
C CYS A 81 5.39 -11.54 -6.34
N ALA A 82 6.23 -12.52 -6.69
CA ALA A 82 7.37 -12.31 -7.58
C ALA A 82 6.94 -11.85 -8.98
N GLU A 83 5.89 -12.44 -9.55
CA GLU A 83 5.32 -12.03 -10.84
C GLU A 83 4.76 -10.60 -10.82
N LYS A 84 4.24 -10.16 -9.68
CA LYS A 84 3.75 -8.79 -9.46
C LYS A 84 4.83 -7.80 -9.02
N GLY A 85 6.08 -8.25 -8.84
CA GLY A 85 7.19 -7.41 -8.38
C GLY A 85 7.03 -6.94 -6.92
N ILE A 86 6.30 -7.69 -6.09
CA ILE A 86 6.11 -7.40 -4.67
C ILE A 86 7.30 -7.99 -3.89
N GLU A 87 8.02 -7.15 -3.15
CA GLU A 87 9.12 -7.58 -2.27
C GLU A 87 8.53 -8.21 -0.99
N VAL A 88 8.45 -9.54 -0.95
CA VAL A 88 8.00 -10.28 0.24
C VAL A 88 9.16 -10.47 1.21
N VAL A 89 8.90 -10.18 2.48
CA VAL A 89 9.83 -10.35 3.60
C VAL A 89 9.60 -11.72 4.26
N SER A 90 8.35 -12.06 4.54
CA SER A 90 8.00 -13.34 5.15
C SER A 90 6.55 -13.71 4.83
N VAL A 91 6.26 -15.01 4.83
CA VAL A 91 4.91 -15.56 4.81
C VAL A 91 4.80 -16.49 6.01
N SER A 92 3.71 -16.39 6.77
CA SER A 92 3.52 -17.16 8.00
C SER A 92 2.06 -17.57 8.15
N SER A 93 1.84 -18.72 8.78
CA SER A 93 0.52 -19.13 9.24
C SER A 93 0.13 -18.37 10.50
N VAL A 94 -1.15 -18.05 10.62
CA VAL A 94 -1.73 -17.40 11.80
C VAL A 94 -3.04 -18.08 12.14
N TYR A 95 -3.22 -18.39 13.42
CA TYR A 95 -4.43 -19.04 13.93
C TYR A 95 -5.21 -18.07 14.82
N ASP A 96 -6.50 -17.90 14.53
CA ASP A 96 -7.42 -17.20 15.41
C ASP A 96 -8.15 -18.18 16.32
N ALA A 97 -7.69 -18.24 17.57
CA ALA A 97 -8.26 -19.10 18.60
C ALA A 97 -9.71 -18.76 18.98
N ARG A 98 -10.19 -17.52 18.73
CA ARG A 98 -11.58 -17.14 19.07
C ARG A 98 -12.58 -17.71 18.09
N HIS A 99 -12.19 -17.79 16.83
CA HIS A 99 -13.06 -18.24 15.75
C HIS A 99 -12.64 -19.61 15.19
N SER A 100 -11.58 -20.21 15.75
CA SER A 100 -10.97 -21.46 15.29
C SER A 100 -10.63 -21.44 13.80
N MET A 101 -10.06 -20.33 13.32
CA MET A 101 -9.77 -20.12 11.91
C MET A 101 -8.27 -20.04 11.64
N GLU A 102 -7.84 -20.77 10.60
CA GLU A 102 -6.50 -20.66 10.05
C GLU A 102 -6.43 -19.51 9.05
N GLY A 103 -5.27 -18.88 8.97
CA GLY A 103 -5.03 -17.73 8.12
C GLY A 103 -3.58 -17.61 7.72
N ILE A 104 -3.32 -16.65 6.84
CA ILE A 104 -2.00 -16.35 6.32
C ILE A 104 -1.71 -14.90 6.57
N LYS A 105 -0.48 -14.64 7.02
CA LYS A 105 0.09 -13.31 7.16
C LYS A 105 1.28 -13.20 6.21
N ILE A 106 1.26 -12.19 5.36
CA ILE A 106 2.34 -11.84 4.42
C ILE A 106 2.93 -10.53 4.88
N GLU A 107 4.22 -10.52 5.19
CA GLU A 107 5.00 -9.30 5.39
C GLU A 107 5.68 -8.92 4.09
N TRP A 108 5.52 -7.68 3.65
CA TRP A 108 5.99 -7.21 2.36
C TRP A 108 6.51 -5.77 2.48
N LYS A 109 7.27 -5.33 1.48
CA LYS A 109 7.98 -4.06 1.52
C LYS A 109 7.58 -3.17 0.36
N LEU A 110 7.39 -1.90 0.67
CA LEU A 110 7.13 -0.86 -0.31
C LEU A 110 7.88 0.40 0.09
N ASN A 111 8.76 0.86 -0.81
CA ASN A 111 9.55 2.07 -0.59
C ASN A 111 10.31 2.06 0.75
N SER A 112 11.04 0.98 1.02
CA SER A 112 11.85 0.77 2.23
C SER A 112 11.06 0.70 3.56
N LYS A 113 9.74 0.56 3.51
CA LYS A 113 8.90 0.32 4.68
C LYS A 113 8.26 -1.05 4.61
N ASN A 114 8.21 -1.73 5.75
CA ASN A 114 7.56 -3.03 5.89
C ASN A 114 6.08 -2.84 6.22
N TYR A 115 5.25 -3.67 5.63
CA TYR A 115 3.81 -3.74 5.78
C TYR A 115 3.40 -5.20 6.00
N ALA A 116 2.22 -5.42 6.55
CA ALA A 116 1.68 -6.75 6.77
C ALA A 116 0.24 -6.83 6.28
N SER A 117 -0.04 -7.85 5.49
CA SER A 117 -1.39 -8.20 5.03
C SER A 117 -1.75 -9.54 5.64
N GLN A 118 -2.90 -9.62 6.29
CA GLN A 118 -3.39 -10.82 6.95
C GLN A 118 -4.82 -11.09 6.52
N GLU A 119 -5.13 -12.35 6.24
CA GLU A 119 -6.47 -12.80 5.92
C GLU A 119 -6.67 -14.25 6.37
N PHE A 120 -7.92 -14.58 6.73
CA PHE A 120 -8.30 -15.92 7.17
C PHE A 120 -8.87 -16.73 6.02
N ILE A 121 -8.49 -18.00 5.95
CA ILE A 121 -8.94 -18.93 4.93
C ILE A 121 -10.25 -19.56 5.40
N LYS A 122 -11.24 -19.57 4.50
CA LYS A 122 -12.46 -20.34 4.75
C LYS A 122 -12.14 -21.82 4.60
N GLN A 123 -12.40 -22.61 5.63
CA GLN A 123 -12.36 -24.07 5.52
C GLN A 123 -13.69 -24.55 4.95
N ARG A 124 -13.68 -25.12 3.73
CA ARG A 124 -14.89 -25.65 3.11
C ARG A 124 -15.23 -27.03 3.67
N ILE A 125 -16.50 -27.24 4.03
CA ILE A 125 -17.07 -28.57 4.27
C ILE A 125 -17.25 -29.26 2.91
N ALA A 126 -16.76 -30.50 2.77
CA ALA A 126 -16.71 -31.27 1.51
C ALA A 126 -18.06 -31.38 0.79
N ASP A 127 -19.15 -31.21 1.53
CA ASP A 127 -20.49 -31.63 1.15
C ASP A 127 -21.38 -30.45 0.71
N GLU A 128 -20.80 -29.45 0.04
CA GLU A 128 -21.59 -28.60 -0.86
C GLU A 128 -21.42 -29.11 -2.30
N THR A 129 -22.01 -30.29 -2.53
CA THR A 129 -22.38 -30.77 -3.86
C THR A 129 -23.32 -29.75 -4.51
N LEU A 130 -22.81 -29.11 -5.57
CA LEU A 130 -23.62 -28.42 -6.59
C LEU A 130 -24.16 -29.45 -7.59
#